data_AF-A0A1Q9EC63-F1
#
_entry.id   AF-A0A1Q9EC63-F1
#
_cell.length_a   1.000
_cell.length_b   1.000
_cell.length_c   1.000
_cell.angle_alpha   90.00
_cell.angle_beta   90.00
_cell.angle_gamma   90.00
#
_symmetry.space_group_name_H-M   'P 1'
#
loop_
_entity.id
_entity.type
_entity.pdbx_description
1 polymer ?
#
loop_
_entity_poly.entity_id
_entity_poly.type
_entity_poly.pdbx_seq_one_letter_code
_entity_poly.pdbx_strand_id
1 'polypeptide(L)'
;MWAPFYDLPRDFGCERSSASTPAPPPDEEAPPHADAPQKAPKQVPTSAAPPAPKASKAASSKAAPPALRPGAVGIGSHAPGLDVTGLRIRAGSGRCLASVPLVQDRAYWEVHVVEVSDGASLLAGVAPRGPDDHLQERLGATARSYGAELGAGCGLTLKSGDVISIAYDQAIFPVTVSTWHNGVLLQTPMARGLKGELFPALFLCEIVVDWALAEGHWKQPACKPQGFDAIMPSRGLIGGD
;
A
#
# COMPACT_ATOMS: atom_id res chain seq x y z
N MET A 1 17.67 -3.21 -34.75
CA MET A 1 16.64 -2.23 -35.15
C MET A 1 15.77 -1.98 -33.92
N TRP A 2 16.12 -0.96 -33.12
CA TRP A 2 15.38 -0.57 -31.91
C TRP A 2 14.47 0.60 -32.27
N ALA A 3 13.18 0.49 -31.96
CA ALA A 3 12.22 1.57 -32.14
C ALA A 3 12.38 2.60 -31.00
N PRO A 4 12.22 3.91 -31.27
CA PRO A 4 12.29 4.94 -30.24
C PRO A 4 11.04 4.89 -29.35
N PHE A 5 11.26 4.86 -28.05
CA PHE A 5 10.22 5.01 -27.03
C PHE A 5 9.77 6.47 -27.02
N TYR A 6 8.45 6.69 -27.03
CA TYR A 6 7.84 8.02 -27.02
C TYR A 6 8.22 8.81 -25.76
N ASP A 7 8.80 10.00 -25.97
CA ASP A 7 8.77 11.10 -25.01
C ASP A 7 7.31 11.54 -24.84
N LEU A 8 6.74 11.33 -23.66
CA LEU A 8 5.52 11.99 -23.24
C LEU A 8 5.90 13.13 -22.30
N PRO A 9 5.41 14.36 -22.52
CA PRO A 9 5.71 15.48 -21.64
C PRO A 9 5.17 15.23 -20.24
N ARG A 10 6.07 15.34 -19.25
CA ARG A 10 5.74 15.36 -17.83
C ARG A 10 5.43 16.79 -17.40
N ASP A 11 4.17 17.18 -17.47
CA ASP A 11 3.66 18.33 -16.74
C ASP A 11 2.59 17.86 -15.74
N PHE A 12 3.01 17.66 -14.49
CA PHE A 12 2.09 17.61 -13.34
C PHE A 12 2.34 18.86 -12.48
N GLY A 13 1.94 20.00 -13.02
CA GLY A 13 1.67 21.19 -12.21
C GLY A 13 0.39 20.97 -11.42
N CYS A 14 0.49 20.99 -10.09
CA CYS A 14 -0.66 21.09 -9.20
C CYS A 14 -1.18 22.54 -9.25
N GLU A 15 -1.79 22.93 -10.36
CA GLU A 15 -2.52 24.20 -10.47
C GLU A 15 -3.99 23.98 -10.16
N ARG A 16 -4.49 24.72 -9.17
CA ARG A 16 -5.93 24.82 -8.88
C ARG A 16 -6.63 25.49 -10.06
N SER A 17 -7.09 24.68 -11.01
CA SER A 17 -7.95 25.16 -12.09
C SER A 17 -9.36 25.42 -11.56
N SER A 18 -9.76 26.68 -11.57
CA SER A 18 -11.15 27.13 -11.39
C SER A 18 -12.01 26.52 -12.51
N ALA A 19 -12.90 25.60 -12.14
CA ALA A 19 -13.81 24.95 -13.06
C ALA A 19 -14.76 25.97 -13.71
N SER A 20 -14.68 26.08 -15.04
CA SER A 20 -15.73 26.64 -15.89
C SER A 20 -16.81 25.57 -16.03
N THR A 21 -18.03 25.90 -15.60
CA THR A 21 -19.22 25.05 -15.68
C THR A 21 -19.60 24.79 -17.15
N PRO A 22 -19.60 23.55 -17.64
CA PRO A 22 -20.16 23.24 -18.96
C PRO A 22 -21.70 23.28 -18.91
N ALA A 23 -22.29 23.80 -19.99
CA ALA A 23 -23.74 23.91 -20.19
C ALA A 23 -24.42 22.53 -20.16
N PRO A 24 -25.68 22.45 -19.68
CA PRO A 24 -26.42 21.20 -19.61
C PRO A 24 -26.77 20.66 -21.01
N PRO A 25 -26.75 19.33 -21.21
CA PRO A 25 -27.24 18.71 -22.45
C PRO A 25 -28.77 18.84 -22.59
N PRO A 26 -29.30 18.79 -23.83
CA PRO A 26 -30.72 18.85 -24.10
C PRO A 26 -31.47 17.60 -23.60
N ASP A 27 -32.68 17.82 -23.11
CA ASP A 27 -33.59 16.84 -22.52
C ASP A 27 -33.85 15.64 -23.45
N GLU A 28 -33.41 14.44 -23.03
CA GLU A 28 -33.76 13.18 -23.66
C GLU A 28 -34.95 12.56 -22.91
N GLU A 29 -36.08 12.52 -23.63
CA GLU A 29 -37.40 12.11 -23.17
C GLU A 29 -37.42 10.61 -22.80
N ALA A 30 -37.60 10.32 -21.51
CA ALA A 30 -37.65 8.95 -20.99
C ALA A 30 -39.02 8.29 -21.22
N PRO A 31 -39.07 6.98 -21.56
CA PRO A 31 -40.32 6.24 -21.71
C PRO A 31 -41.01 5.94 -20.37
N PRO A 32 -42.35 5.80 -20.36
CA PRO A 32 -43.14 5.62 -19.15
C PRO A 32 -42.95 4.22 -18.53
N HIS A 33 -42.49 4.18 -17.27
CA HIS A 33 -42.45 2.98 -16.45
C HIS A 33 -43.81 2.72 -15.78
N ALA A 34 -44.30 1.48 -15.95
CA ALA A 34 -45.52 0.98 -15.34
C ALA A 34 -45.35 0.73 -13.82
N ASP A 35 -46.31 1.23 -13.05
CA ASP A 35 -46.48 1.01 -11.61
C ASP A 35 -46.71 -0.47 -11.27
N ALA A 36 -45.91 -0.99 -10.33
CA ALA A 36 -46.20 -2.22 -9.61
C ALA A 36 -46.30 -1.94 -8.10
N PRO A 37 -47.33 -2.45 -7.40
CA PRO A 37 -47.62 -2.07 -6.02
C PRO A 37 -46.64 -2.67 -5.01
N GLN A 38 -45.96 -1.80 -4.25
CA GLN A 38 -45.13 -2.17 -3.09
C GLN A 38 -46.00 -2.57 -1.90
N LYS A 39 -45.74 -3.78 -1.40
CA LYS A 39 -46.39 -4.36 -0.21
C LYS A 39 -45.64 -3.91 1.05
N ALA A 40 -46.36 -3.24 1.95
CA ALA A 40 -45.81 -2.70 3.21
C ALA A 40 -45.22 -3.79 4.13
N PRO A 41 -44.01 -3.60 4.70
CA PRO A 41 -43.48 -4.50 5.73
C PRO A 41 -44.06 -4.17 7.11
N LYS A 42 -44.52 -5.22 7.80
CA LYS A 42 -45.00 -5.21 9.19
C LYS A 42 -43.86 -4.87 10.15
N GLN A 43 -44.11 -3.89 11.03
CA GLN A 43 -43.29 -3.57 12.18
C GLN A 43 -43.30 -4.72 13.21
N VAL A 44 -42.12 -5.10 13.69
CA VAL A 44 -41.91 -6.06 14.78
C VAL A 44 -41.40 -5.26 16.00
N PRO A 45 -41.91 -5.53 17.22
CA PRO A 45 -41.61 -4.73 18.40
C PRO A 45 -40.19 -4.93 18.96
N THR A 46 -39.66 -3.81 19.41
CA THR A 46 -38.35 -3.55 19.99
C THR A 46 -38.15 -4.29 21.32
N SER A 47 -37.15 -5.17 21.38
CA SER A 47 -36.69 -5.82 22.62
C SER A 47 -35.67 -4.93 23.34
N ALA A 48 -35.84 -4.78 24.65
CA ALA A 48 -35.08 -3.90 25.54
C ALA A 48 -33.57 -4.21 25.58
N ALA A 49 -32.77 -3.13 25.64
CA ALA A 49 -31.32 -3.16 25.68
C ALA A 49 -30.76 -3.51 27.08
N PRO A 50 -29.73 -4.36 27.20
CA PRO A 50 -29.05 -4.65 28.46
C PRO A 50 -28.05 -3.53 28.85
N PRO A 51 -27.77 -3.38 30.17
CA PRO A 51 -26.94 -2.30 30.71
C PRO A 51 -25.46 -2.42 30.31
N ALA A 52 -24.86 -1.27 30.01
CA ALA A 52 -23.48 -1.13 29.54
C ALA A 52 -22.44 -1.58 30.59
N PRO A 53 -21.41 -2.35 30.19
CA PRO A 53 -20.30 -2.72 31.07
C PRO A 53 -19.37 -1.52 31.34
N LYS A 54 -19.02 -1.33 32.62
CA LYS A 54 -18.10 -0.29 33.08
C LYS A 54 -16.68 -0.54 32.52
N ALA A 55 -16.22 0.35 31.65
CA ALA A 55 -14.89 0.29 31.05
C ALA A 55 -13.80 0.61 32.09
N SER A 56 -13.03 -0.41 32.47
CA SER A 56 -11.79 -0.28 33.23
C SER A 56 -10.68 0.24 32.33
N LYS A 57 -10.22 1.47 32.56
CA LYS A 57 -9.03 2.05 31.92
C LYS A 57 -7.76 1.33 32.40
N ALA A 58 -7.31 0.33 31.64
CA ALA A 58 -5.98 -0.25 31.81
C ALA A 58 -4.95 0.69 31.19
N ALA A 59 -4.10 1.29 32.03
CA ALA A 59 -2.98 2.09 31.59
C ALA A 59 -1.89 1.16 31.02
N SER A 60 -1.83 1.05 29.69
CA SER A 60 -0.81 0.29 28.99
C SER A 60 0.52 1.07 29.03
N SER A 61 1.46 0.61 29.86
CA SER A 61 2.84 1.10 29.83
C SER A 61 3.45 0.85 28.45
N LYS A 62 3.90 1.91 27.79
CA LYS A 62 4.43 1.92 26.42
C LYS A 62 5.83 1.28 26.43
N ALA A 63 5.92 -0.04 26.37
CA ALA A 63 7.18 -0.76 26.24
C ALA A 63 7.88 -0.36 24.93
N ALA A 64 9.18 -0.13 24.98
CA ALA A 64 9.98 0.14 23.79
C ALA A 64 9.89 -1.05 22.82
N PRO A 65 9.80 -0.80 21.50
CA PRO A 65 9.72 -1.88 20.52
C PRO A 65 10.99 -2.74 20.59
N PRO A 66 10.88 -4.08 20.54
CA PRO A 66 12.03 -4.96 20.57
C PRO A 66 12.93 -4.70 19.37
N ALA A 67 14.25 -4.67 19.61
CA ALA A 67 15.24 -4.56 18.53
C ALA A 67 15.13 -5.77 17.60
N LEU A 68 15.32 -5.54 16.29
CA LEU A 68 15.36 -6.63 15.30
C LEU A 68 16.57 -7.53 15.57
N ARG A 69 16.38 -8.85 15.41
CA ARG A 69 17.47 -9.81 15.54
C ARG A 69 18.51 -9.57 14.43
N PRO A 70 19.82 -9.78 14.69
CA PRO A 70 20.81 -9.76 13.63
C PRO A 70 20.41 -10.67 12.45
N GLY A 71 20.49 -10.14 11.22
CA GLY A 71 20.09 -10.85 10.00
C GLY A 71 18.58 -10.85 9.70
N ALA A 72 17.74 -10.22 10.54
CA ALA A 72 16.34 -10.01 10.21
C ALA A 72 16.20 -8.97 9.08
N VAL A 73 15.23 -9.19 8.20
CA VAL A 73 14.86 -8.22 7.17
C VAL A 73 14.22 -7.00 7.84
N GLY A 74 14.90 -5.87 7.77
CA GLY A 74 14.43 -4.58 8.27
C GLY A 74 14.26 -3.55 7.17
N ILE A 75 14.15 -2.29 7.59
CA ILE A 75 14.15 -1.13 6.69
C ILE A 75 15.59 -0.82 6.26
N GLY A 76 15.78 -0.57 4.96
CA GLY A 76 17.04 -0.18 4.33
C GLY A 76 17.08 1.32 4.04
N SER A 77 17.47 1.68 2.81
CA SER A 77 17.50 3.07 2.36
C SER A 77 16.13 3.72 2.44
N HIS A 78 16.07 4.95 2.97
CA HIS A 78 14.84 5.71 3.10
C HIS A 78 15.09 7.20 2.90
N ALA A 79 14.07 7.93 2.47
CA ALA A 79 14.14 9.38 2.29
C ALA A 79 14.53 10.08 3.62
N PRO A 80 15.32 11.17 3.57
CA PRO A 80 15.77 11.89 4.77
C PRO A 80 14.65 12.46 5.65
N GLY A 81 13.45 12.67 5.08
CA GLY A 81 12.29 13.18 5.82
C GLY A 81 11.52 12.12 6.61
N LEU A 82 11.87 10.84 6.48
CA LEU A 82 11.22 9.73 7.18
C LEU A 82 11.97 9.40 8.48
N ASP A 83 11.24 9.32 9.59
CA ASP A 83 11.73 8.81 10.87
C ASP A 83 11.48 7.30 10.98
N VAL A 84 12.57 6.53 11.07
CA VAL A 84 12.54 5.07 11.08
C VAL A 84 12.99 4.54 12.44
N THR A 85 12.10 3.83 13.12
CA THR A 85 12.40 3.14 14.39
C THR A 85 12.01 1.66 14.31
N GLY A 86 12.99 0.78 14.11
CA GLY A 86 12.76 -0.65 13.92
C GLY A 86 12.06 -0.93 12.59
N LEU A 87 10.81 -1.40 12.65
CA LEU A 87 9.94 -1.60 11.47
C LEU A 87 8.90 -0.50 11.30
N ARG A 88 8.88 0.50 12.20
CA ARG A 88 7.95 1.61 12.14
C ARG A 88 8.54 2.77 11.36
N ILE A 89 7.76 3.31 10.43
CA ILE A 89 8.09 4.51 9.65
C ILE A 89 7.09 5.60 10.03
N ARG A 90 7.59 6.78 10.36
CA ARG A 90 6.81 7.94 10.81
C ARG A 90 7.26 9.21 10.09
N ALA A 91 6.36 10.19 10.07
CA ALA A 91 6.60 11.58 9.67
C ALA A 91 7.11 11.77 8.23
N GLY A 92 6.76 12.91 7.64
CA GLY A 92 7.28 13.34 6.34
C GLY A 92 6.70 12.60 5.13
N SER A 93 7.41 12.77 4.02
CA SER A 93 7.07 12.19 2.73
C SER A 93 8.33 11.64 2.05
N GLY A 94 8.19 10.52 1.38
CA GLY A 94 9.25 9.92 0.60
C GLY A 94 9.18 8.40 0.52
N ARG A 95 10.19 7.83 -0.14
CA ARG A 95 10.34 6.41 -0.38
C ARG A 95 11.17 5.75 0.70
N CYS A 96 10.81 4.52 1.01
CA CYS A 96 11.51 3.62 1.91
C CYS A 96 11.65 2.26 1.23
N LEU A 97 12.84 1.67 1.25
CA LEU A 97 13.14 0.34 0.72
C LEU A 97 13.39 -0.63 1.87
N ALA A 98 13.07 -1.91 1.68
CA ALA A 98 13.57 -2.92 2.59
C ALA A 98 15.10 -3.05 2.49
N SER A 99 15.71 -3.59 3.54
CA SER A 99 17.16 -3.81 3.64
C SER A 99 17.71 -4.82 2.64
N VAL A 100 16.88 -5.76 2.18
CA VAL A 100 17.27 -6.86 1.29
C VAL A 100 16.47 -6.87 -0.01
N PRO A 101 17.09 -7.29 -1.13
CA PRO A 101 16.41 -7.45 -2.40
C PRO A 101 15.49 -8.68 -2.42
N LEU A 102 14.55 -8.68 -3.36
CA LEU A 102 13.71 -9.82 -3.71
C LEU A 102 14.52 -10.82 -4.54
N VAL A 103 15.09 -11.82 -3.87
CA VAL A 103 15.85 -12.91 -4.51
C VAL A 103 15.00 -14.16 -4.77
N GLN A 104 13.85 -14.28 -4.11
CA GLN A 104 12.94 -15.41 -4.26
C GLN A 104 12.02 -15.20 -5.46
N ASP A 105 11.55 -16.30 -6.05
CA ASP A 105 10.57 -16.23 -7.14
C ASP A 105 9.22 -15.67 -6.67
N ARG A 106 8.87 -15.91 -5.41
CA ARG A 106 7.62 -15.46 -4.78
C ARG A 106 7.89 -14.90 -3.40
N ALA A 107 7.35 -13.73 -3.12
CA ALA A 107 7.50 -13.07 -1.83
C ALA A 107 6.22 -12.37 -1.41
N TYR A 108 5.94 -12.37 -0.11
CA TYR A 108 4.80 -11.71 0.51
C TYR A 108 5.23 -10.88 1.71
N TRP A 109 4.61 -9.71 1.87
CA TRP A 109 4.78 -8.85 3.04
C TRP A 109 3.52 -8.02 3.28
N GLU A 110 3.43 -7.44 4.48
CA GLU A 110 2.32 -6.57 4.84
C GLU A 110 2.80 -5.19 5.30
N VAL A 111 1.93 -4.20 5.16
CA VAL A 111 2.09 -2.84 5.69
C VAL A 111 0.88 -2.56 6.56
N HIS A 112 1.10 -2.23 7.82
CA HIS A 112 0.03 -1.96 8.76
C HIS A 112 -0.07 -0.47 9.02
N VAL A 113 -1.22 0.10 8.72
CA VAL A 113 -1.48 1.51 8.96
C VAL A 113 -1.69 1.74 10.46
N VAL A 114 -0.85 2.58 11.05
CA VAL A 114 -0.88 2.88 12.49
C VAL A 114 -1.61 4.19 12.73
N GLU A 115 -1.24 5.26 12.04
CA GLU A 115 -1.87 6.58 12.13
C GLU A 115 -2.00 7.18 10.73
N VAL A 116 -3.08 7.91 10.49
CA VAL A 116 -3.41 8.55 9.20
C VAL A 116 -3.69 10.02 9.47
N SER A 117 -2.94 10.91 8.85
CA SER A 117 -3.19 12.36 8.89
C SER A 117 -4.05 12.81 7.70
N ASP A 118 -4.45 14.09 7.69
CA ASP A 118 -5.12 14.66 6.52
C ASP A 118 -4.18 14.66 5.30
N GLY A 119 -4.70 14.32 4.12
CA GLY A 119 -3.89 14.17 2.91
C GLY A 119 -2.99 12.92 2.86
N ALA A 120 -3.11 12.01 3.82
CA ALA A 120 -2.29 10.79 3.87
C ALA A 120 -2.42 9.94 2.60
N SER A 121 -1.27 9.51 2.06
CA SER A 121 -1.22 8.57 0.94
C SER A 121 -0.09 7.56 1.12
N LEU A 122 -0.30 6.38 0.55
CA LEU A 122 0.66 5.27 0.56
C LEU A 122 0.72 4.67 -0.84
N LEU A 123 1.93 4.48 -1.35
CA LEU A 123 2.16 3.57 -2.46
C LEU A 123 2.95 2.37 -1.95
N ALA A 124 2.45 1.16 -2.17
CA ALA A 124 3.11 -0.07 -1.76
C ALA A 124 3.42 -0.95 -2.96
N GLY A 125 4.67 -1.40 -3.08
CA GLY A 125 5.10 -2.25 -4.18
C GLY A 125 6.60 -2.50 -4.19
N VAL A 126 7.24 -2.27 -5.33
CA VAL A 126 8.66 -2.61 -5.56
C VAL A 126 9.39 -1.52 -6.32
N ALA A 127 10.69 -1.38 -6.06
CA ALA A 127 11.58 -0.48 -6.78
C ALA A 127 13.02 -1.01 -6.79
N PRO A 128 13.84 -0.67 -7.80
CA PRO A 128 15.27 -0.93 -7.74
C PRO A 128 15.90 -0.02 -6.68
N ARG A 129 17.08 -0.41 -6.20
CA ARG A 129 17.96 0.52 -5.50
C ARG A 129 18.51 1.51 -6.53
N GLY A 130 18.05 2.75 -6.45
CA GLY A 130 18.54 3.86 -7.26
C GLY A 130 19.58 4.69 -6.52
N PRO A 131 20.05 5.79 -7.12
CA PRO A 131 20.72 6.84 -6.38
C PRO A 131 19.74 7.46 -5.36
N ASP A 132 20.29 8.17 -4.37
CA ASP A 132 19.52 8.70 -3.24
C ASP A 132 18.45 9.73 -3.64
N ASP A 133 18.62 10.38 -4.80
CA ASP A 133 17.65 11.32 -5.39
C ASP A 133 16.30 10.65 -5.70
N HIS A 134 16.30 9.37 -6.06
CA HIS A 134 15.08 8.60 -6.32
C HIS A 134 14.27 8.32 -5.04
N LEU A 135 14.81 8.58 -3.85
CA LEU A 135 14.07 8.37 -2.59
C LEU A 135 12.96 9.41 -2.39
N GLN A 136 12.97 10.52 -3.13
CA GLN A 136 11.87 11.50 -3.10
C GLN A 136 10.81 11.25 -4.19
N GLU A 137 11.05 10.30 -5.08
CA GLU A 137 10.12 10.00 -6.17
C GLU A 137 9.05 8.98 -5.76
N ARG A 138 7.83 9.16 -6.27
CA ARG A 138 6.72 8.20 -6.11
C ARG A 138 7.03 6.87 -6.79
N LEU A 139 6.48 5.77 -6.28
CA LEU A 139 6.54 4.48 -6.98
C LEU A 139 5.71 4.56 -8.27
N GLY A 140 6.24 4.02 -9.37
CA GLY A 140 5.65 4.16 -10.70
C GLY A 140 6.11 5.39 -11.47
N ALA A 141 6.87 6.31 -10.85
CA ALA A 141 7.46 7.45 -11.57
C ALA A 141 8.45 6.97 -12.66
N THR A 142 9.15 5.87 -12.43
CA THR A 142 10.01 5.22 -13.42
C THR A 142 9.43 3.88 -13.85
N ALA A 143 9.70 3.48 -15.09
CA ALA A 143 9.28 2.18 -15.63
C ALA A 143 9.86 0.96 -14.88
N ARG A 144 10.81 1.17 -13.95
CA ARG A 144 11.42 0.11 -13.13
C ARG A 144 10.80 0.02 -11.73
N SER A 145 9.94 0.96 -11.36
CA SER A 145 9.26 0.99 -10.06
C SER A 145 7.77 0.80 -10.24
N TYR A 146 7.12 0.21 -9.25
CA TYR A 146 5.68 0.00 -9.25
C TYR A 146 5.15 0.13 -7.83
N GLY A 147 3.99 0.75 -7.67
CA GLY A 147 3.29 0.81 -6.40
C GLY A 147 1.79 0.95 -6.61
N ALA A 148 1.03 0.16 -5.87
CA ALA A 148 -0.40 0.36 -5.75
C ALA A 148 -0.65 1.57 -4.84
N GLU A 149 -1.41 2.55 -5.33
CA GLU A 149 -1.73 3.76 -4.58
C GLU A 149 -2.97 3.57 -3.71
N LEU A 150 -2.91 4.05 -2.47
CA LEU A 150 -3.99 4.03 -1.48
C LEU A 150 -4.03 5.38 -0.74
N GLY A 151 -5.22 5.79 -0.29
CA GLY A 151 -5.42 7.03 0.44
C GLY A 151 -5.81 8.21 -0.46
N ALA A 152 -5.28 9.39 -0.14
CA ALA A 152 -5.57 10.62 -0.88
C ALA A 152 -5.26 10.44 -2.38
N GLY A 153 -6.27 10.63 -3.23
CA GLY A 153 -6.16 10.54 -4.70
C GLY A 153 -6.68 9.25 -5.34
N CYS A 154 -6.91 8.16 -4.58
CA CYS A 154 -7.26 6.86 -5.16
C CYS A 154 -8.70 6.38 -4.87
N GLY A 155 -9.57 7.23 -4.33
CA GLY A 155 -10.95 6.87 -3.96
C GLY A 155 -11.09 5.90 -2.78
N LEU A 156 -10.00 5.25 -2.37
CA LEU A 156 -9.91 4.37 -1.22
C LEU A 156 -9.30 5.10 -0.02
N THR A 157 -10.12 5.34 1.01
CA THR A 157 -9.70 6.04 2.22
C THR A 157 -8.95 5.10 3.17
N LEU A 158 -7.71 5.46 3.53
CA LEU A 158 -6.93 4.76 4.53
C LEU A 158 -7.39 5.10 5.94
N LYS A 159 -7.36 4.11 6.84
CA LYS A 159 -7.69 4.26 8.26
C LYS A 159 -6.66 3.55 9.13
N SER A 160 -6.51 4.03 10.37
CA SER A 160 -5.73 3.34 11.39
C SER A 160 -6.26 1.91 11.59
N GLY A 161 -5.35 0.94 11.61
CA GLY A 161 -5.66 -0.49 11.70
C GLY A 161 -5.73 -1.20 10.35
N ASP A 162 -5.75 -0.48 9.23
CA ASP A 162 -5.76 -1.10 7.89
C ASP A 162 -4.49 -1.94 7.65
N VAL A 163 -4.68 -3.04 6.92
CA VAL A 163 -3.61 -3.95 6.50
C VAL A 163 -3.53 -3.97 4.99
N ILE A 164 -2.37 -3.59 4.45
CA ILE A 164 -2.08 -3.67 3.03
C ILE A 164 -1.18 -4.87 2.82
N SER A 165 -1.64 -5.85 2.06
CA SER A 165 -0.87 -7.06 1.76
C SER A 165 -0.33 -6.98 0.36
N ILE A 166 0.92 -7.37 0.16
CA ILE A 166 1.58 -7.31 -1.15
C ILE A 166 2.19 -8.68 -1.44
N ALA A 167 1.91 -9.20 -2.64
CA ALA A 167 2.51 -10.41 -3.18
C ALA A 167 3.26 -10.07 -4.48
N TYR A 168 4.49 -10.52 -4.58
CA TYR A 168 5.36 -10.38 -5.75
C TYR A 168 5.64 -11.77 -6.33
N ASP A 169 5.36 -11.97 -7.62
CA ASP A 169 5.62 -13.24 -8.33
C ASP A 169 6.42 -12.96 -9.61
N GLN A 170 7.67 -13.44 -9.62
CA GLN A 170 8.55 -13.45 -10.80
C GLN A 170 8.76 -14.85 -11.38
N ALA A 171 8.11 -15.89 -10.84
CA ALA A 171 8.11 -17.21 -11.44
C ALA A 171 7.36 -17.23 -12.79
N ILE A 172 6.45 -16.26 -12.98
CA ILE A 172 5.64 -16.10 -14.18
C ILE A 172 6.02 -14.78 -14.85
N PHE A 173 6.16 -14.81 -16.18
CA PHE A 173 6.40 -13.61 -16.98
C PHE A 173 5.10 -13.15 -17.67
N PRO A 174 4.72 -11.85 -17.60
CA PRO A 174 5.43 -10.77 -16.90
C PRO A 174 5.34 -10.89 -15.39
N VAL A 175 6.34 -10.31 -14.70
CA VAL A 175 6.36 -10.19 -13.23
C VAL A 175 5.06 -9.54 -12.75
N THR A 176 4.44 -10.13 -11.73
CA THR A 176 3.18 -9.62 -11.17
C THR A 176 3.37 -9.11 -9.75
N VAL A 177 2.64 -8.03 -9.44
CA VAL A 177 2.51 -7.48 -8.09
C VAL A 177 1.03 -7.37 -7.78
N SER A 178 0.56 -8.13 -6.81
CA SER A 178 -0.82 -8.11 -6.36
C SER A 178 -0.91 -7.44 -5.00
N THR A 179 -1.94 -6.61 -4.82
CA THR A 179 -2.15 -5.83 -3.60
C THR A 179 -3.55 -6.08 -3.06
N TRP A 180 -3.66 -6.34 -1.76
CA TRP A 180 -4.93 -6.43 -1.04
C TRP A 180 -5.03 -5.34 0.01
N HIS A 181 -6.22 -4.79 0.20
CA HIS A 181 -6.58 -3.92 1.32
C HIS A 181 -7.55 -4.66 2.22
N ASN A 182 -7.15 -4.92 3.47
CA ASN A 182 -7.96 -5.66 4.45
C ASN A 182 -8.50 -7.00 3.89
N GLY A 183 -7.67 -7.71 3.13
CA GLY A 183 -7.99 -9.00 2.50
C GLY A 183 -8.80 -8.92 1.21
N VAL A 184 -9.18 -7.73 0.76
CA VAL A 184 -9.86 -7.52 -0.53
C VAL A 184 -8.83 -7.18 -1.59
N LEU A 185 -8.79 -7.97 -2.66
CA LEU A 185 -7.87 -7.74 -3.79
C LEU A 185 -8.21 -6.41 -4.47
N LEU A 186 -7.21 -5.55 -4.60
CA LEU A 186 -7.34 -4.28 -5.31
C LEU A 186 -7.17 -4.50 -6.81
N GLN A 187 -7.98 -3.81 -7.60
CA GLN A 187 -7.81 -3.75 -9.06
C GLN A 187 -6.73 -2.73 -9.38
N THR A 188 -5.48 -3.19 -9.42
CA THR A 188 -4.33 -2.33 -9.76
C THR A 188 -3.90 -2.54 -11.21
N PRO A 189 -3.37 -1.51 -11.88
CA PRO A 189 -2.81 -1.67 -13.22
C PRO A 189 -1.69 -2.73 -13.20
N MET A 190 -1.62 -3.53 -14.26
CA MET A 190 -0.57 -4.53 -14.42
C MET A 190 0.81 -3.85 -14.46
N ALA A 191 1.72 -4.27 -13.59
CA ALA A 191 3.09 -3.77 -13.58
C ALA A 191 3.79 -4.06 -14.93
N ARG A 192 4.54 -3.09 -15.44
CA ARG A 192 5.30 -3.21 -16.69
C ARG A 192 6.74 -2.75 -16.47
N GLY A 193 7.69 -3.34 -17.19
CA GLY A 193 9.09 -2.90 -17.17
C GLY A 193 9.90 -3.29 -15.92
N LEU A 194 9.29 -4.04 -14.99
CA LEU A 194 9.98 -4.59 -13.82
C LEU A 194 11.07 -5.57 -14.27
N LYS A 195 12.33 -5.23 -13.99
CA LYS A 195 13.50 -6.04 -14.32
C LYS A 195 14.69 -5.74 -13.42
N GLY A 196 15.54 -6.76 -13.27
CA GLY A 196 16.74 -6.70 -12.44
C GLY A 196 16.44 -6.84 -10.96
N GLU A 197 17.38 -6.43 -10.12
CA GLU A 197 17.23 -6.48 -8.67
C GLU A 197 16.18 -5.46 -8.20
N LEU A 198 15.15 -5.96 -7.50
CA LEU A 198 14.05 -5.18 -6.96
C LEU A 198 13.99 -5.34 -5.44
N PHE A 199 13.54 -4.31 -4.76
CA PHE A 199 13.34 -4.28 -3.32
C PHE A 199 11.86 -4.05 -3.04
N PRO A 200 11.30 -4.65 -1.97
CA PRO A 200 10.06 -4.16 -1.37
C PRO A 200 10.21 -2.67 -1.10
N ALA A 201 9.22 -1.89 -1.51
CA ALA A 201 9.28 -0.44 -1.48
C ALA A 201 7.95 0.15 -1.05
N LEU A 202 8.02 1.20 -0.25
CA LEU A 202 6.91 2.06 0.12
C LEU A 202 7.21 3.49 -0.31
N PHE A 203 6.21 4.24 -0.72
CA PHE A 203 6.23 5.70 -0.72
C PHE A 203 5.15 6.18 0.23
N LEU A 204 5.53 6.97 1.23
CA LEU A 204 4.66 7.44 2.29
C LEU A 204 4.49 8.95 2.16
N CYS A 205 3.33 9.46 2.53
CA CYS A 205 3.09 10.88 2.72
C CYS A 205 2.08 11.02 3.87
N GLU A 206 2.47 11.72 4.94
CA GLU A 206 1.59 12.05 6.08
C GLU A 206 0.91 10.82 6.74
N ILE A 207 1.62 9.69 6.80
CA ILE A 207 1.11 8.42 7.34
C ILE A 207 2.16 7.72 8.20
N VAL A 208 1.72 7.04 9.26
CA VAL A 208 2.56 6.18 10.10
C VAL A 208 2.22 4.73 9.84
N VAL A 209 3.22 3.90 9.57
CA VAL A 209 3.03 2.47 9.29
C VAL A 209 4.03 1.59 10.03
N ASP A 210 3.64 0.35 10.29
CA ASP A 210 4.54 -0.75 10.63
C ASP A 210 4.73 -1.65 9.41
N TRP A 211 5.97 -1.91 9.01
CA TRP A 211 6.29 -2.74 7.85
C TRP A 211 6.58 -4.19 8.25
N ALA A 212 5.61 -5.07 8.03
CA ALA A 212 5.70 -6.48 8.40
C ALA A 212 6.36 -7.32 7.31
N LEU A 213 7.69 -7.38 7.35
CA LEU A 213 8.55 -8.07 6.38
C LEU A 213 8.76 -9.58 6.68
N ALA A 214 8.32 -10.05 7.85
CA ALA A 214 8.49 -11.43 8.31
C ALA A 214 7.17 -12.05 8.76
N GLU A 215 7.03 -13.38 8.65
CA GLU A 215 5.76 -14.08 8.89
C GLU A 215 5.16 -13.81 10.27
N GLY A 216 6.01 -13.79 11.30
CA GLY A 216 5.58 -13.55 12.68
C GLY A 216 5.04 -12.14 12.93
N HIS A 217 5.15 -11.22 11.97
CA HIS A 217 4.62 -9.87 12.06
C HIS A 217 3.34 -9.68 11.24
N TRP A 218 2.88 -10.68 10.48
CA TRP A 218 1.67 -10.55 9.66
C TRP A 218 0.41 -10.58 10.52
N LYS A 219 -0.55 -9.72 10.16
CA LYS A 219 -1.90 -9.68 10.75
C LYS A 219 -2.91 -10.43 9.89
N GLN A 220 -2.66 -10.58 8.59
CA GLN A 220 -3.57 -11.27 7.66
C GLN A 220 -2.88 -12.41 6.90
N PRO A 221 -2.30 -13.41 7.60
CA PRO A 221 -1.61 -14.53 6.95
C PRO A 221 -2.52 -15.35 6.03
N ALA A 222 -3.85 -15.32 6.23
CA ALA A 222 -4.82 -15.97 5.35
C ALA A 222 -4.92 -15.34 3.95
N CYS A 223 -4.45 -14.09 3.79
CA CYS A 223 -4.41 -13.40 2.49
C CYS A 223 -3.15 -13.73 1.68
N LYS A 224 -2.17 -14.40 2.31
CA LYS A 224 -0.97 -14.90 1.63
C LYS A 224 -1.37 -15.95 0.58
N PRO A 225 -1.09 -15.73 -0.71
CA PRO A 225 -1.36 -16.75 -1.71
C PRO A 225 -0.48 -17.99 -1.50
N GLN A 226 -0.94 -19.15 -1.95
CA GLN A 226 -0.22 -20.40 -1.77
C GLN A 226 1.16 -20.35 -2.46
N GLY A 227 2.20 -20.79 -1.73
CA GLY A 227 3.57 -20.84 -2.23
C GLY A 227 4.30 -19.49 -2.23
N PHE A 228 3.75 -18.48 -1.56
CA PHE A 228 4.44 -17.24 -1.22
C PHE A 228 4.92 -17.32 0.22
N ASP A 229 6.10 -16.79 0.49
CA ASP A 229 6.71 -16.76 1.82
C ASP A 229 7.21 -15.36 2.15
N ALA A 230 7.60 -15.16 3.42
CA ALA A 230 8.29 -13.93 3.81
C ALA A 230 9.57 -13.72 3.02
N ILE A 231 9.97 -12.46 2.94
CA ILE A 231 11.20 -12.06 2.29
C ILE A 231 12.38 -12.69 3.02
N MET A 232 13.18 -13.45 2.28
CA MET A 232 14.37 -14.11 2.80
C MET A 232 15.60 -13.24 2.53
N PRO A 233 16.45 -12.99 3.55
CA PRO A 233 17.75 -12.37 3.31
C PRO A 233 18.57 -13.31 2.43
N SER A 234 19.23 -12.76 1.40
CA SER A 234 20.11 -13.55 0.56
C SER A 234 21.27 -14.09 1.41
N ARG A 235 21.51 -15.41 1.35
CA ARG A 235 22.65 -16.06 2.01
C ARG A 235 23.90 -16.04 1.13
N GLY A 236 23.99 -15.08 0.22
CA GLY A 236 25.00 -15.01 -0.83
C GLY A 236 26.36 -14.56 -0.31
N LEU A 237 27.25 -15.53 -0.14
CA LEU A 237 28.72 -15.45 0.00
C LEU A 237 29.23 -14.45 1.06
N ILE A 238 29.33 -14.93 2.30
CA ILE A 238 30.32 -14.42 3.25
C ILE A 238 31.72 -14.71 2.66
N GLY A 239 32.21 -13.81 1.79
CA GLY A 239 33.65 -13.60 1.66
C GLY A 239 34.05 -12.81 2.90
N GLY A 240 34.75 -13.47 3.82
CA GLY A 240 35.27 -12.82 5.01
C GLY A 240 36.30 -11.77 4.62
N ASP A 241 36.12 -10.56 5.13
CA ASP A 241 37.20 -9.61 5.35
C ASP A 241 37.74 -9.80 6.78
#